data_AF-A0A8I0K9P0-F1
#
_entry.id   AF-A0A8I0K9P0-F1
#
_cell.length_a   1.000
_cell.length_b   1.000
_cell.length_c   1.000
_cell.angle_alpha   90.00
_cell.angle_beta   90.00
_cell.angle_gamma   90.00
#
_symmetry.space_group_name_H-M   'P 1'
#
loop_
_entity.id
_entity.type
_entity.pdbx_description
1 polymer ?
#
loop_
_entity_poly.entity_id
_entity_poly.type
_entity_poly.pdbx_seq_one_letter_code
_entity_poly.pdbx_strand_id
1 'polypeptide(L)'
;FGASNFPLAFSTAGGDTVAALAAGCPVVFKAHSGHMATAELVAEAIEKAIEVCGMPKGTFNMIFGGRIGANLVEHPLIQAAGFTGSLEGGMALYNLAQSRPQPIPFFAEMSSVNPVVVLPEALHSRGEQIAQDTVASFNMGC
;
A
#
# COMPACT_ATOMS: atom_id res chain seq x y z
N PHE A 1 -2.24 3.29 2.68
CA PHE A 1 -0.91 3.39 3.32
C PHE A 1 0.09 2.74 2.40
N GLY A 2 1.06 3.50 1.87
CA GLY A 2 1.99 2.99 0.85
C GLY A 2 3.08 2.08 1.39
N ALA A 3 3.50 1.13 0.54
CA ALA A 3 4.58 0.18 0.80
C ALA A 3 5.96 0.86 0.78
N SER A 4 6.91 0.35 1.57
CA SER A 4 8.29 0.85 1.57
C SER A 4 9.10 0.40 0.36
N ASN A 5 8.93 -0.86 -0.05
CA ASN A 5 9.71 -1.55 -1.08
C ASN A 5 9.30 -1.19 -2.51
N PHE A 6 8.08 -0.68 -2.71
CA PHE A 6 7.58 -0.20 -3.99
C PHE A 6 7.16 1.27 -3.88
N PRO A 7 8.11 2.23 -3.85
CA PRO A 7 7.86 3.64 -3.52
C PRO A 7 7.02 4.39 -4.57
N LEU A 8 6.73 3.76 -5.70
CA LEU A 8 5.86 4.27 -6.76
C LEU A 8 4.60 3.40 -6.90
N ALA A 9 4.74 2.17 -7.39
CA ALA A 9 3.62 1.31 -7.81
C ALA A 9 2.67 0.86 -6.68
N PHE A 10 3.13 0.86 -5.42
CA PHE A 10 2.29 0.55 -4.25
C PHE A 10 2.36 1.69 -3.21
N SER A 11 2.50 2.93 -3.68
CA SER A 11 2.63 4.12 -2.85
C SER A 11 1.64 5.21 -3.29
N THR A 12 2.06 6.47 -3.34
CA THR A 12 1.21 7.66 -3.52
C THR A 12 0.26 7.55 -4.70
N ALA A 13 0.78 7.19 -5.89
CA ALA A 13 -0.02 6.90 -7.09
C ALA A 13 -0.02 5.40 -7.42
N GLY A 14 0.02 4.56 -6.38
CA GLY A 14 0.02 3.11 -6.53
C GLY A 14 -1.37 2.53 -6.77
N GLY A 15 -1.44 1.20 -6.83
CA GLY A 15 -2.66 0.44 -7.12
C GLY A 15 -3.87 0.89 -6.31
N ASP A 16 -3.74 0.99 -4.98
CA ASP A 16 -4.84 1.41 -4.09
C ASP A 16 -5.35 2.82 -4.40
N THR A 17 -4.46 3.80 -4.59
CA THR A 17 -4.86 5.18 -4.90
C THR A 17 -5.58 5.23 -6.26
N VAL A 18 -5.00 4.58 -7.28
CA VAL A 18 -5.57 4.58 -8.63
C VAL A 18 -6.93 3.89 -8.65
N ALA A 19 -7.06 2.73 -8.00
CA ALA A 19 -8.32 1.99 -7.93
C ALA A 19 -9.41 2.78 -7.18
N ALA A 20 -9.06 3.42 -6.05
CA ALA A 20 -10.00 4.26 -5.31
C ALA A 20 -10.48 5.46 -6.14
N LEU A 21 -9.56 6.18 -6.79
CA LEU A 21 -9.90 7.31 -7.66
C LEU A 21 -10.77 6.87 -8.84
N ALA A 22 -10.45 5.73 -9.47
CA ALA A 22 -11.24 5.17 -10.56
C ALA A 22 -12.66 4.75 -10.13
N ALA A 23 -12.83 4.31 -8.88
CA ALA A 23 -14.12 4.03 -8.27
C ALA A 23 -14.90 5.29 -7.86
N GLY A 24 -14.32 6.49 -8.04
CA GLY A 24 -14.93 7.76 -7.64
C GLY A 24 -14.76 8.10 -6.16
N CYS A 25 -13.84 7.44 -5.46
CA CYS A 25 -13.53 7.71 -4.06
C CYS A 25 -12.39 8.73 -3.93
N PRO A 26 -12.59 9.86 -3.21
CA PRO A 26 -11.48 10.73 -2.82
C PRO A 26 -10.48 9.98 -1.93
N VAL A 27 -9.19 10.30 -2.06
CA VAL A 27 -8.12 9.60 -1.36
C VAL A 27 -7.43 10.52 -0.36
N VAL A 28 -7.25 10.03 0.87
CA VAL A 28 -6.34 10.62 1.85
C VAL A 28 -5.17 9.67 2.05
N PHE A 29 -4.02 10.01 1.48
CA PHE A 29 -2.83 9.19 1.49
C PHE A 29 -1.91 9.54 2.66
N LYS A 30 -1.57 8.55 3.48
CA LYS A 30 -0.54 8.70 4.52
C LYS A 30 0.84 8.35 3.94
N ALA A 31 1.74 9.34 3.88
CA ALA A 31 3.08 9.19 3.34
C ALA A 31 3.94 8.20 4.16
N HIS A 32 4.64 7.30 3.49
CA HIS A 32 5.57 6.38 4.14
C HIS A 32 6.88 7.10 4.48
N SER A 33 7.42 6.89 5.68
CA SER A 33 8.62 7.60 6.16
C SER A 33 9.89 7.25 5.38
N GLY A 34 9.92 6.06 4.77
CA GLY A 34 11.05 5.59 3.96
C GLY A 34 11.26 6.32 2.63
N HIS A 35 10.30 7.12 2.15
CA HIS A 35 10.41 7.76 0.83
C HIS A 35 9.57 9.04 0.69
N MET A 36 9.57 9.89 1.73
CA MET A 36 8.71 11.09 1.80
C MET A 36 8.87 12.04 0.61
N ALA A 37 10.10 12.29 0.14
CA ALA A 37 10.34 13.16 -1.02
C ALA A 37 9.76 12.58 -2.32
N THR A 38 9.88 11.26 -2.52
CA THR A 38 9.24 10.58 -3.66
C THR A 38 7.72 10.70 -3.58
N ALA A 39 7.15 10.50 -2.38
CA ALA A 39 5.71 10.61 -2.17
C ALA A 39 5.19 12.03 -2.45
N GLU A 40 5.93 13.06 -2.05
CA GLU A 40 5.62 14.47 -2.29
C GLU A 40 5.64 14.83 -3.78
N LEU A 41 6.69 14.47 -4.51
CA LEU A 41 6.77 14.73 -5.95
C LEU A 41 5.61 14.09 -6.73
N VAL A 42 5.19 12.89 -6.33
CA VAL A 42 4.03 12.22 -6.94
C VAL A 42 2.72 12.92 -6.55
N ALA A 43 2.58 13.38 -5.30
CA ALA A 43 1.40 14.14 -4.87
C ALA A 43 1.27 15.46 -5.64
N GLU A 44 2.36 16.20 -5.84
CA GLU A 44 2.36 17.41 -6.67
C GLU A 44 1.90 17.13 -8.11
N ALA A 45 2.30 15.99 -8.68
CA ALA A 45 1.85 15.59 -10.01
C ALA A 45 0.33 15.31 -10.04
N ILE A 46 -0.21 14.67 -9.00
CA ILE A 46 -1.65 14.44 -8.84
C ILE A 46 -2.40 15.77 -8.68
N GLU A 47 -1.91 16.70 -7.85
CA GLU A 47 -2.52 18.01 -7.64
C GLU A 47 -2.59 18.82 -8.94
N LYS A 48 -1.50 18.86 -9.72
CA LYS A 48 -1.49 19.49 -11.05
C LYS A 48 -2.52 18.84 -11.99
N ALA A 49 -2.65 17.52 -11.96
CA ALA A 49 -3.64 16.82 -12.77
C ALA A 49 -5.09 17.15 -12.35
N ILE A 50 -5.36 17.26 -11.04
CA ILE A 50 -6.66 17.70 -10.50
C ILE A 50 -7.02 19.09 -11.04
N GLU A 51 -6.07 20.03 -11.06
CA GLU A 51 -6.28 21.37 -11.59
C GLU A 51 -6.56 21.36 -13.10
N VAL A 52 -5.73 20.66 -13.89
CA VAL A 52 -5.89 20.56 -15.35
C VAL A 52 -7.23 19.92 -15.73
N CYS A 53 -7.69 18.93 -14.96
CA CYS A 53 -8.95 18.24 -15.19
C CYS A 53 -10.17 18.96 -14.60
N GLY A 54 -9.98 20.08 -13.89
CA GLY A 54 -11.07 20.82 -13.23
C GLY A 54 -11.79 20.02 -12.13
N MET A 55 -11.08 19.07 -11.49
CA MET A 55 -11.64 18.25 -10.41
C MET A 55 -11.64 19.03 -9.07
N PRO A 56 -12.50 18.66 -8.10
CA PRO A 56 -12.46 19.27 -6.77
C PRO A 56 -11.10 19.09 -6.09
N LYS A 57 -10.58 20.13 -5.43
CA LYS A 57 -9.28 20.06 -4.71
C LYS A 57 -9.19 18.92 -3.70
N GLY A 58 -10.32 18.50 -3.12
CA GLY A 58 -10.39 17.41 -2.15
C GLY A 58 -10.28 16.00 -2.74
N THR A 59 -10.17 15.84 -4.06
CA THR A 59 -10.06 14.52 -4.72
C THR A 59 -8.86 13.72 -4.20
N PHE A 60 -7.75 14.37 -3.89
CA PHE A 60 -6.57 13.75 -3.29
C PHE A 60 -5.99 14.66 -2.21
N ASN A 61 -5.63 14.09 -1.07
CA ASN A 61 -4.90 14.77 -0.01
C ASN A 61 -3.78 13.86 0.49
N MET A 62 -2.65 14.44 0.89
CA MET A 62 -1.55 13.70 1.49
C MET A 62 -1.24 14.22 2.89
N ILE A 63 -0.97 13.29 3.82
CA ILE A 63 -0.60 13.60 5.20
C ILE A 63 0.71 12.94 5.59
N PHE A 64 1.49 13.64 6.41
CA PHE A 64 2.79 13.21 6.91
C PHE A 64 2.73 12.90 8.41
N GLY A 65 3.73 12.15 8.90
CA GLY A 65 3.91 11.86 10.31
C GLY A 65 3.63 10.41 10.70
N GLY A 66 4.26 9.92 11.77
CA GLY A 66 4.17 8.51 12.18
C GLY A 66 2.91 8.15 12.97
N ARG A 67 2.43 9.07 13.83
CA ARG A 67 1.40 8.79 14.84
C ARG A 67 -0.03 9.16 14.41
N ILE A 68 -0.22 9.43 13.11
CA ILE A 68 -1.49 9.88 12.54
C ILE A 68 -2.30 8.76 11.88
N GLY A 69 -1.72 7.57 11.72
CA GLY A 69 -2.38 6.44 11.03
C GLY A 69 -3.66 5.97 11.72
N ALA A 70 -3.64 5.86 13.05
CA ALA A 70 -4.81 5.50 13.85
C ALA A 70 -5.94 6.52 13.67
N ASN A 71 -5.64 7.80 13.89
CA ASN A 71 -6.62 8.89 13.72
C ASN A 71 -7.24 8.90 12.32
N LEU A 72 -6.44 8.63 11.27
CA LEU A 72 -6.96 8.54 9.91
C LEU A 72 -7.94 7.37 9.77
N VAL A 73 -7.56 6.17 10.21
CA VAL A 73 -8.40 4.98 10.11
C VAL A 73 -9.66 5.09 10.95
N GLU A 74 -9.64 5.79 12.08
CA GLU A 74 -10.80 5.98 12.96
C GLU A 74 -11.73 7.12 12.51
N HIS A 75 -11.27 8.00 11.62
CA HIS A 75 -12.03 9.19 11.25
C HIS A 75 -13.37 8.81 10.60
N PRO A 76 -14.51 9.36 11.06
CA PRO A 76 -15.85 8.90 10.66
C PRO A 76 -16.13 9.06 9.15
N LEU A 77 -15.46 10.00 8.47
CA LEU A 77 -15.61 10.19 7.02
C LEU A 77 -14.81 9.20 6.17
N ILE A 78 -13.83 8.48 6.74
CA ILE A 78 -13.16 7.40 6.02
C ILE A 78 -14.11 6.21 5.95
N GLN A 79 -14.33 5.69 4.75
CA GLN A 79 -15.28 4.60 4.48
C GLN A 79 -14.60 3.28 4.08
N ALA A 80 -13.29 3.29 3.80
CA ALA A 80 -12.46 2.12 3.55
C ALA A 80 -10.97 2.48 3.73
N ALA A 81 -10.11 1.50 3.97
CA ALA A 81 -8.67 1.69 4.05
C ALA A 81 -7.90 0.60 3.29
N GLY A 82 -6.86 1.01 2.56
CA GLY A 82 -5.87 0.14 1.92
C GLY A 82 -4.51 0.25 2.62
N PHE A 83 -3.83 -0.86 2.85
CA PHE A 83 -2.56 -0.94 3.56
C PHE A 83 -1.62 -1.96 2.92
N THR A 84 -0.36 -1.58 2.73
CA THR A 84 0.72 -2.51 2.41
C THR A 84 1.87 -2.29 3.37
N GLY A 85 2.24 -3.31 4.14
CA GLY A 85 3.27 -3.17 5.17
C GLY A 85 3.42 -4.39 6.07
N SER A 86 3.87 -4.17 7.29
CA SER A 86 4.10 -5.27 8.25
C SER A 86 2.79 -5.84 8.81
N LEU A 87 2.81 -7.12 9.19
CA LEU A 87 1.70 -7.80 9.85
C LEU A 87 1.26 -7.08 11.13
N GLU A 88 2.21 -6.71 11.99
CA GLU A 88 1.92 -6.04 13.25
C GLU A 88 1.20 -4.70 13.04
N GLY A 89 1.73 -3.85 12.14
CA GLY A 89 1.13 -2.55 11.85
C GLY A 89 -0.22 -2.67 11.15
N GLY A 90 -0.33 -3.60 10.19
CA GLY A 90 -1.58 -3.87 9.47
C GLY A 90 -2.68 -4.38 10.39
N MET A 91 -2.37 -5.35 11.26
CA MET A 91 -3.34 -5.88 12.23
C MET A 91 -3.76 -4.85 13.27
N ALA A 92 -2.84 -3.99 13.72
CA ALA A 92 -3.19 -2.90 14.63
C ALA A 92 -4.24 -1.96 13.99
N LEU A 93 -4.00 -1.53 12.75
CA LEU A 93 -4.94 -0.67 12.02
C LEU A 93 -6.24 -1.38 11.64
N TYR A 94 -6.18 -2.66 11.26
CA TYR A 94 -7.36 -3.49 11.01
C TYR A 94 -8.26 -3.55 12.25
N ASN A 95 -7.70 -3.83 13.43
CA ASN A 95 -8.48 -3.89 14.66
C ASN A 95 -9.15 -2.56 15.00
N LEU A 96 -8.47 -1.42 14.75
CA LEU A 96 -9.08 -0.09 14.90
C LEU A 96 -10.23 0.11 13.92
N ALA A 97 -10.04 -0.23 12.63
CA ALA A 97 -11.08 -0.14 11.61
C ALA A 97 -12.33 -0.95 11.99
N GLN A 98 -12.15 -2.16 12.52
CA GLN A 98 -13.24 -3.03 12.95
C GLN A 98 -13.90 -2.60 14.26
N SER A 99 -13.20 -1.84 15.11
CA SER A 99 -13.70 -1.38 16.42
C SER A 99 -14.43 -0.04 16.36
N ARG A 100 -14.51 0.59 15.18
CA ARG A 100 -15.28 1.83 14.96
C ARG A 100 -16.78 1.61 15.22
N PRO A 101 -17.53 2.67 15.62
CA PRO A 101 -18.99 2.61 15.67
C PRO A 101 -19.63 2.17 14.34
N GLN A 102 -19.02 2.59 13.22
CA GLN A 102 -19.29 2.06 11.88
C GLN A 102 -17.99 1.41 11.36
N PRO A 103 -17.87 0.07 11.45
CA PRO A 103 -16.74 -0.66 10.89
C PRO A 103 -16.62 -0.41 9.38
N ILE A 104 -15.38 -0.38 8.89
CA ILE A 104 -15.08 -0.12 7.48
C ILE A 104 -14.24 -1.27 6.89
N PRO A 105 -14.36 -1.55 5.58
CA PRO A 105 -13.44 -2.47 4.92
C PRO A 105 -11.98 -2.04 5.08
N PHE A 106 -11.13 -2.99 5.45
CA PHE A 106 -9.69 -2.79 5.60
C PHE A 106 -8.96 -3.84 4.76
N PHE A 107 -8.41 -3.41 3.63
CA PHE A 107 -7.68 -4.25 2.68
C PHE A 107 -6.18 -4.15 2.99
N ALA A 108 -5.55 -5.28 3.33
CA ALA A 108 -4.20 -5.26 3.88
C ALA A 108 -3.33 -6.36 3.29
N GLU A 109 -2.20 -5.96 2.72
CA GLU A 109 -1.09 -6.83 2.34
C GLU A 109 -0.03 -6.77 3.45
N MET A 110 0.11 -7.88 4.18
CA MET A 110 0.74 -7.93 5.52
C MET A 110 1.94 -8.87 5.66
N SER A 111 2.44 -9.42 4.53
CA SER A 111 3.48 -10.46 4.41
C SER A 111 2.93 -11.84 4.01
N SER A 112 3.76 -12.59 3.30
CA SER A 112 3.56 -13.99 2.94
C SER A 112 4.93 -14.67 2.93
N VAL A 113 4.98 -15.95 3.28
CA VAL A 113 6.20 -16.76 3.13
C VAL A 113 6.35 -17.32 1.71
N ASN A 114 5.32 -17.16 0.85
CA ASN A 114 5.29 -17.59 -0.55
C ASN A 114 5.92 -18.99 -0.75
N PRO A 115 5.34 -20.05 -0.13
CA PRO A 115 6.01 -21.33 -0.02
C PRO A 115 6.22 -21.97 -1.39
N VAL A 116 7.44 -22.44 -1.65
CA VAL A 116 7.80 -23.16 -2.88
C VAL A 116 7.92 -24.65 -2.56
N VAL A 117 7.15 -25.47 -3.28
CA VAL A 117 7.25 -26.94 -3.20
C VAL A 117 8.01 -27.45 -4.41
N VAL A 118 9.19 -28.02 -4.17
CA VAL A 118 10.04 -28.56 -5.23
C VAL A 118 9.92 -30.09 -5.25
N LEU A 119 9.42 -30.63 -6.36
CA LEU A 119 9.28 -32.09 -6.55
C LEU A 119 10.62 -32.74 -6.94
N PRO A 120 10.81 -34.04 -6.69
CA PRO A 120 12.10 -34.72 -6.88
C PRO A 120 12.71 -34.53 -8.27
N GLU A 121 11.92 -34.64 -9.33
CA GLU A 121 12.42 -34.52 -10.71
C GLU A 121 12.84 -33.07 -11.04
N ALA A 122 12.13 -32.08 -10.50
CA ALA A 122 12.50 -30.67 -10.67
C ALA A 122 13.79 -30.34 -9.91
N LEU A 123 13.97 -30.93 -8.72
CA LEU A 123 15.20 -30.79 -7.94
C LEU A 123 16.38 -31.44 -8.65
N HIS A 124 16.19 -32.63 -9.23
CA HIS A 124 17.22 -33.35 -9.96
C HIS A 124 17.66 -32.61 -11.23
N SER A 125 16.70 -32.16 -12.05
CA SER A 125 16.98 -31.55 -13.36
C SER A 125 17.34 -30.06 -13.29
N ARG A 126 16.85 -29.32 -12.28
CA ARG A 126 16.93 -27.84 -12.22
C ARG A 126 17.27 -27.29 -10.83
N GLY A 127 17.80 -28.11 -9.93
CA GLY A 127 18.00 -27.71 -8.53
C GLY A 127 18.81 -26.43 -8.34
N GLU A 128 19.93 -26.27 -9.05
CA GLU A 128 20.77 -25.07 -8.96
C GLU A 128 20.04 -23.81 -9.48
N GLN A 129 19.38 -23.90 -10.63
CA GLN A 129 18.59 -22.79 -11.18
C GLN A 129 17.47 -22.38 -10.23
N ILE A 130 16.72 -23.36 -9.69
CA ILE A 130 15.63 -23.09 -8.74
C ILE A 130 16.16 -22.35 -7.50
N ALA A 131 17.32 -22.75 -6.97
CA ALA A 131 17.94 -22.09 -5.83
C ALA A 131 18.33 -20.64 -6.17
N GLN A 132 18.97 -20.42 -7.33
CA GLN A 132 19.37 -19.08 -7.78
C GLN A 132 18.16 -18.17 -8.00
N ASP A 133 17.13 -18.65 -8.69
CA ASP A 133 15.89 -17.89 -8.95
C ASP A 133 15.16 -17.54 -7.65
N THR A 134 15.14 -18.48 -6.69
CA THR A 134 14.52 -18.26 -5.38
C THR A 134 15.27 -17.19 -4.59
N VAL A 135 16.60 -17.20 -4.58
CA VAL A 135 17.38 -16.15 -3.90
C VAL A 135 17.25 -14.81 -4.62
N ALA A 136 17.22 -14.81 -5.95
CA ALA A 136 17.04 -13.61 -6.74
C ALA A 136 15.69 -12.92 -6.45
N SER A 137 14.62 -13.71 -6.28
CA SER A 137 13.28 -13.17 -6.01
C SER A 137 13.20 -12.40 -4.69
N PHE A 138 13.99 -12.76 -3.68
CA PHE A 138 14.03 -12.03 -2.40
C PHE A 138 14.45 -10.56 -2.54
N ASN A 139 15.16 -10.23 -3.62
CA ASN A 139 15.60 -8.86 -3.91
C ASN A 139 14.57 -8.05 -4.72
N MET A 140 13.51 -8.69 -5.23
CA MET A 140 12.53 -8.08 -6.12
C MET A 140 11.30 -7.48 -5.40
N GLY A 141 11.22 -7.62 -4.07
CA GLY A 141 10.05 -7.21 -3.28
C GLY A 141 9.17 -8.41 -2.90
N CYS A 142 8.03 -8.14 -2.28
CA CYS A 142 7.12 -9.15 -1.73
C CYS A 142 6.70 -10.22 -2.74
#